data_AF-A0A1F9Z973-F1
#
_entry.id   AF-A0A1F9Z973-F1
#
_cell.length_a   1.000
_cell.length_b   1.000
_cell.length_c   1.000
_cell.angle_alpha   90.00
_cell.angle_beta   90.00
_cell.angle_gamma   90.00
#
_symmetry.space_group_name_H-M   'P 1'
#
loop_
_entity.id
_entity.type
_entity.pdbx_description
1 polymer ?
#
loop_
_entity_poly.entity_id
_entity_poly.type
_entity_poly.pdbx_seq_one_letter_code
_entity_poly.pdbx_strand_id
1 'polypeptide(L)'
;MTHRTREISLLLLVVAALVVSGPAAAPPPVPMRVSGTAFDAGGSPLPVGTTILAFVDGVAVSNPLTVTAAGGSFVVLVEGNPTTGTGASETPEVKEGADPGEAVLFAAGALTDAIALFQEAVPWQEGAEPSLDLNLADPAKTPEPLKIQGLIPEPALDGNQSLLVCNPTSGAVSASDYFIELNRPGTVHGPRFNLSGSIPAGGQLEVDFGSTPFLRPAGDAVKLVYRNPGGPGAPAVDDDIVVDRVEFNATVDGTLFWEPGNTLLEDAPAPGPGRILERTVFCADTNRASDFRLAVQPGLPPNEAPAVAISSPAEGATVPAGQLFTFAWTMSDDLFRADQLRVWVNVTYAGTSAVLLAGSLGPTSISWAVPNLDARGSLVTVDVVDPLGARTSALRTFHIAGPDPFAGYGLYVAFLVIAVLVAFVVWGYRRASRLTEPPRRPPATSPPPAPPEPPADTTATDKAEGKKPCPRCGTSVDERDWVCFFCGFRFPGPPT
;
A
#
# COMPACT_ATOMS: atom_id res chain seq x y z
N MET A 1 25.15 -10.75 56.59
CA MET A 1 24.08 -10.01 55.90
C MET A 1 24.68 -9.01 54.91
N THR A 2 25.43 -9.48 53.90
CA THR A 2 26.33 -8.60 53.10
C THR A 2 26.34 -8.87 51.60
N HIS A 3 25.57 -9.85 51.10
CA HIS A 3 25.42 -10.10 49.66
C HIS A 3 24.12 -9.52 49.07
N ARG A 4 22.99 -9.61 49.78
CA ARG A 4 21.68 -9.11 49.29
C ARG A 4 21.62 -7.59 49.06
N THR A 5 22.40 -6.80 49.79
CA THR A 5 22.41 -5.34 49.64
C THR A 5 23.15 -4.86 48.39
N ARG A 6 24.13 -5.61 47.87
CA ARG A 6 24.83 -5.24 46.63
C ARG A 6 24.01 -5.47 45.37
N GLU A 7 23.23 -6.54 45.31
CA GLU A 7 22.36 -6.83 44.15
C GLU A 7 21.20 -5.82 44.06
N ILE A 8 20.59 -5.44 45.18
CA ILE A 8 19.51 -4.44 45.21
C ILE A 8 20.04 -3.06 44.77
N SER A 9 21.24 -2.66 45.20
CA SER A 9 21.86 -1.40 44.75
C SER A 9 22.19 -1.40 43.26
N LEU A 10 22.65 -2.52 42.68
CA LEU A 10 22.93 -2.61 41.25
C LEU A 10 21.63 -2.61 40.43
N LEU A 11 20.59 -3.29 40.90
CA LEU A 11 19.27 -3.30 40.25
C LEU A 11 18.62 -1.91 40.24
N LEU A 12 18.71 -1.16 41.35
CA LEU A 12 18.25 0.23 41.41
C LEU A 12 19.03 1.17 40.47
N LEU A 13 20.34 0.95 40.29
CA LEU A 13 21.16 1.78 39.40
C LEU A 13 20.90 1.45 37.92
N VAL A 14 20.61 0.19 37.59
CA VAL A 14 20.15 -0.23 36.26
C VAL A 14 18.74 0.26 35.97
N VAL A 15 17.82 0.24 36.94
CA VAL A 15 16.47 0.81 36.79
C VAL A 15 16.49 2.34 36.69
N ALA A 16 17.41 3.03 37.36
CA ALA A 16 17.62 4.47 37.19
C ALA A 16 18.24 4.82 35.82
N ALA A 17 19.10 3.96 35.26
CA ALA A 17 19.57 4.07 33.88
C ALA A 17 18.52 3.63 32.83
N LEU A 18 17.45 2.98 33.28
CA LEU A 18 16.24 2.65 32.52
C LEU A 18 15.09 3.64 32.80
N VAL A 19 15.41 4.86 33.25
CA VAL A 19 14.54 6.02 33.02
C VAL A 19 14.55 6.29 31.52
N VAL A 20 13.64 5.57 30.86
CA VAL A 20 12.99 5.83 29.58
C VAL A 20 13.51 7.10 28.90
N SER A 21 14.55 6.92 28.07
CA SER A 21 14.74 7.76 26.89
C SER A 21 13.62 7.44 25.90
N GLY A 22 12.39 7.78 26.29
CA GLY A 22 11.32 8.03 25.33
C GLY A 22 11.74 9.22 24.47
N PRO A 23 11.11 9.42 23.30
CA PRO A 23 11.28 10.67 22.58
C PRO A 23 10.92 11.81 23.53
N ALA A 24 11.91 12.61 23.90
CA ALA A 24 11.67 13.88 24.54
C ALA A 24 11.10 14.77 23.44
N ALA A 25 9.77 14.83 23.35
CA ALA A 25 9.11 15.84 22.54
C ALA A 25 9.69 17.20 22.97
N ALA A 26 10.13 18.01 22.01
CA ALA A 26 10.56 19.35 22.33
C ALA A 26 9.46 20.11 23.08
N PRO A 27 9.81 21.09 23.93
CA PRO A 27 8.83 22.08 24.35
C PRO A 27 8.18 22.68 23.09
N PRO A 28 6.85 22.96 23.10
CA PRO A 28 6.22 23.63 21.98
C PRO A 28 6.92 24.98 21.72
N PRO A 29 7.12 25.36 20.46
CA PRO A 29 7.88 26.56 20.09
C PRO A 29 7.23 27.80 20.69
N VAL A 30 8.05 28.79 21.07
CA VAL A 30 7.50 30.06 21.59
C VAL A 30 6.90 30.87 20.43
N PRO A 31 5.61 31.21 20.43
CA PRO A 31 4.98 31.91 19.30
C PRO A 31 5.60 33.31 19.10
N MET A 32 5.69 33.74 17.85
CA MET A 32 6.08 35.12 17.53
C MET A 32 4.90 36.05 17.85
N ARG A 33 5.16 37.14 18.59
CA ARG A 33 4.14 38.11 19.02
C ARG A 33 4.27 39.43 18.26
N VAL A 34 3.50 39.58 17.20
CA VAL A 34 3.46 40.81 16.38
C VAL A 34 2.48 41.79 17.00
N SER A 35 2.84 43.07 17.10
CA SER A 35 1.93 44.10 17.60
C SER A 35 2.17 45.47 17.00
N GLY A 36 1.12 46.30 16.96
CA GLY A 36 1.19 47.65 16.38
C GLY A 36 -0.20 48.23 16.18
N THR A 37 -0.34 49.08 15.17
CA THR A 37 -1.60 49.66 14.72
C THR A 37 -1.96 49.20 13.32
N ALA A 38 -3.22 48.78 13.12
CA ALA A 38 -3.73 48.41 11.81
C ALA A 38 -4.59 49.55 11.22
N PHE A 39 -4.37 49.84 9.94
CA PHE A 39 -4.99 50.94 9.19
C PHE A 39 -5.69 50.44 7.92
N ASP A 40 -6.74 51.14 7.51
CA ASP A 40 -7.32 50.99 6.18
C ASP A 40 -6.45 51.61 5.07
N ALA A 41 -6.81 51.38 3.80
CA ALA A 41 -6.09 51.92 2.64
C ALA A 41 -6.11 53.47 2.56
N GLY A 42 -6.94 54.14 3.38
CA GLY A 42 -6.96 55.60 3.55
C GLY A 42 -6.09 56.10 4.71
N GLY A 43 -5.42 55.21 5.45
CA GLY A 43 -4.62 55.53 6.63
C GLY A 43 -5.44 55.79 7.90
N SER A 44 -6.72 55.42 7.93
CA SER A 44 -7.55 55.51 9.15
C SER A 44 -7.43 54.23 9.97
N PRO A 45 -7.35 54.29 11.32
CA PRO A 45 -7.26 53.08 12.15
C PRO A 45 -8.47 52.15 11.97
N LEU A 46 -8.23 50.84 11.88
CA LEU A 46 -9.30 49.86 11.73
C LEU A 46 -10.23 49.83 12.96
N PRO A 47 -11.54 49.53 12.79
CA PRO A 47 -12.49 49.47 13.90
C PRO A 47 -12.15 48.43 14.97
N VAL A 48 -12.53 48.73 16.22
CA VAL A 48 -12.47 47.75 17.33
C VAL A 48 -13.31 46.52 16.97
N GLY A 49 -12.75 45.34 17.19
CA GLY A 49 -13.37 44.06 16.85
C GLY A 49 -13.08 43.54 15.44
N THR A 50 -12.39 44.30 14.58
CA THR A 50 -11.89 43.76 13.31
C THR A 50 -10.88 42.64 13.58
N THR A 51 -11.14 41.44 13.06
CA THR A 51 -10.23 40.29 13.15
C THR A 51 -9.00 40.51 12.28
N ILE A 52 -7.83 40.16 12.79
CA ILE A 52 -6.57 40.09 12.05
C ILE A 52 -6.05 38.65 12.19
N LEU A 53 -5.69 38.06 11.06
CA LEU A 53 -5.09 36.73 10.97
C LEU A 53 -3.74 36.81 10.30
N ALA A 54 -2.80 35.98 10.77
CA ALA A 54 -1.53 35.71 10.11
C ALA A 54 -1.62 34.44 9.28
N PHE A 55 -1.05 34.47 8.08
CA PHE A 55 -1.06 33.37 7.13
C PHE A 55 0.36 33.01 6.73
N VAL A 56 0.58 31.72 6.58
CA VAL A 56 1.77 31.14 5.97
C VAL A 56 1.28 30.12 4.94
N ASP A 57 1.77 30.24 3.72
CA ASP A 57 1.48 29.29 2.64
C ASP A 57 -0.03 29.07 2.37
N GLY A 58 -0.82 30.14 2.54
CA GLY A 58 -2.27 30.18 2.38
C GLY A 58 -3.09 29.74 3.60
N VAL A 59 -2.44 29.20 4.64
CA VAL A 59 -3.11 28.66 5.83
C VAL A 59 -2.93 29.62 7.00
N ALA A 60 -4.01 29.86 7.76
CA ALA A 60 -3.97 30.73 8.93
C ALA A 60 -3.20 30.06 10.08
N VAL A 61 -2.07 30.65 10.50
CA VAL A 61 -1.16 30.16 11.56
C VAL A 61 -1.26 30.96 12.86
N SER A 62 -2.39 31.66 13.04
CA SER A 62 -2.70 32.44 14.24
C SER A 62 -4.10 32.16 14.74
N ASN A 63 -4.27 32.15 16.06
CA ASN A 63 -5.59 32.28 16.66
C ASN A 63 -6.25 33.62 16.24
N PRO A 64 -7.58 33.66 16.00
CA PRO A 64 -8.28 34.88 15.61
C PRO A 64 -8.21 35.92 16.73
N LEU A 65 -7.39 36.94 16.51
CA LEU A 65 -7.21 38.08 17.40
C LEU A 65 -7.83 39.32 16.75
N THR A 66 -8.32 40.25 17.57
CA THR A 66 -9.08 41.41 17.09
C THR A 66 -8.40 42.72 17.46
N VAL A 67 -8.70 43.78 16.71
CA VAL A 67 -8.33 45.14 17.08
C VAL A 67 -8.94 45.48 18.45
N THR A 68 -8.07 45.78 19.41
CA THR A 68 -8.39 45.88 20.85
C THR A 68 -8.81 47.29 21.30
N ALA A 69 -8.44 48.33 20.55
CA ALA A 69 -8.63 49.72 20.94
C ALA A 69 -8.96 50.61 19.74
N ALA A 70 -9.69 51.71 19.98
CA ALA A 70 -10.17 52.63 18.94
C ALA A 70 -9.07 53.37 18.15
N GLY A 71 -7.81 53.22 18.56
CA GLY A 71 -6.64 53.65 17.79
C GLY A 71 -6.07 52.56 16.88
N GLY A 72 -6.82 51.51 16.52
CA GLY A 72 -6.38 50.44 15.61
C GLY A 72 -5.41 49.42 16.21
N SER A 73 -5.18 49.44 17.54
CA SER A 73 -4.13 48.62 18.17
C SER A 73 -4.47 47.13 18.15
N PHE A 74 -3.51 46.32 17.70
CA PHE A 74 -3.64 44.87 17.61
C PHE A 74 -2.45 44.14 18.23
N VAL A 75 -2.65 42.85 18.52
CA VAL A 75 -1.61 41.87 18.81
C VAL A 75 -2.00 40.59 18.07
N VAL A 76 -1.07 39.97 17.35
CA VAL A 76 -1.23 38.64 16.75
C VAL A 76 -0.14 37.71 17.31
N LEU A 77 -0.53 36.50 17.68
CA LEU A 77 0.38 35.40 17.99
C LEU A 77 0.47 34.51 16.76
N VAL A 78 1.69 34.27 16.27
CA VAL A 78 1.98 33.47 15.08
C VAL A 78 2.73 32.22 15.52
N GLU A 79 2.05 31.08 15.42
CA GLU A 79 2.58 29.78 15.82
C GLU A 79 3.72 29.34 14.89
N GLY A 80 4.71 28.65 15.45
CA GLY A 80 5.86 28.12 14.73
C GLY A 80 5.82 26.61 14.57
N ASN A 81 6.65 26.07 13.68
CA ASN A 81 7.00 24.66 13.70
C ASN A 81 7.83 24.34 14.95
N PRO A 82 7.63 23.19 15.62
CA PRO A 82 8.55 22.71 16.64
C PRO A 82 9.95 22.54 16.02
N THR A 83 10.99 23.09 16.64
CA THR A 83 12.37 22.96 16.14
C THR A 83 13.27 22.22 17.11
N THR A 84 14.17 21.43 16.54
CA THR A 84 15.30 20.82 17.25
C THR A 84 16.19 21.91 17.84
N GLY A 85 17.01 21.59 18.85
CA GLY A 85 18.01 22.52 19.39
C GLY A 85 19.09 23.02 18.40
N THR A 86 19.02 22.62 17.12
CA THR A 86 19.81 23.15 15.99
C THR A 86 19.03 24.07 15.04
N GLY A 87 17.76 24.40 15.34
CA GLY A 87 16.91 25.30 14.53
C GLY A 87 16.32 24.67 13.26
N ALA A 88 16.45 23.35 13.09
CA ALA A 88 15.73 22.60 12.05
C ALA A 88 14.42 22.05 12.63
N SER A 89 13.33 22.03 11.85
CA SER A 89 12.05 21.46 12.28
C SER A 89 12.22 20.03 12.84
N GLU A 90 11.57 19.72 13.95
CA GLU A 90 11.47 18.33 14.47
C GLU A 90 10.56 17.47 13.59
N THR A 91 9.63 18.14 12.91
CA THR A 91 8.69 17.63 11.92
C THR A 91 9.09 18.19 10.53
N PRO A 92 10.24 17.82 9.93
CA PRO A 92 10.64 18.34 8.61
C PRO A 92 9.74 17.82 7.47
N GLU A 93 8.85 16.88 7.79
CA GLU A 93 7.89 16.22 6.91
C GLU A 93 6.43 16.57 7.28
N VAL A 94 6.19 17.52 8.21
CA VAL A 94 4.86 18.04 8.59
C VAL A 94 4.97 19.52 8.92
N LYS A 95 4.07 20.37 8.43
CA LYS A 95 4.00 21.77 8.85
C LYS A 95 2.97 21.91 9.98
N GLU A 96 3.26 22.71 10.99
CA GLU A 96 2.40 22.90 12.18
C GLU A 96 2.26 24.39 12.54
N GLY A 97 3.17 25.22 11.99
CA GLY A 97 3.20 26.67 12.05
C GLY A 97 4.18 27.20 11.00
N ALA A 98 4.78 28.36 11.27
CA ALA A 98 5.79 28.96 10.40
C ALA A 98 7.20 28.40 10.62
N ASP A 99 8.02 28.37 9.57
CA ASP A 99 9.45 28.02 9.65
C ASP A 99 10.34 29.27 9.91
N PRO A 100 11.51 29.13 10.56
CA PRO A 100 12.45 30.23 10.75
C PRO A 100 12.82 30.97 9.46
N GLY A 101 12.46 32.26 9.39
CA GLY A 101 12.73 33.14 8.25
C GLY A 101 11.65 33.19 7.17
N GLU A 102 10.59 32.38 7.28
CA GLU A 102 9.47 32.36 6.34
C GLU A 102 8.61 33.62 6.43
N ALA A 103 8.13 34.15 5.30
CA ALA A 103 7.31 35.35 5.27
C ALA A 103 5.91 35.10 5.86
N VAL A 104 5.60 35.79 6.95
CA VAL A 104 4.26 35.82 7.54
C VAL A 104 3.46 36.94 6.92
N LEU A 105 2.35 36.58 6.27
CA LEU A 105 1.39 37.50 5.68
C LEU A 105 0.29 37.83 6.68
N PHE A 106 -0.36 38.98 6.55
CA PHE A 106 -1.50 39.35 7.40
C PHE A 106 -2.73 39.69 6.56
N ALA A 107 -3.93 39.35 7.06
CA ALA A 107 -5.20 39.81 6.50
C ALA A 107 -6.19 40.27 7.58
N ALA A 108 -7.04 41.25 7.24
CA ALA A 108 -8.16 41.70 8.04
C ALA A 108 -9.38 40.80 7.83
N GLY A 109 -9.35 39.60 8.41
CA GLY A 109 -10.37 38.56 8.27
C GLY A 109 -9.78 37.24 7.77
N ALA A 110 -10.66 36.28 7.50
CA ALA A 110 -10.29 35.01 6.88
C ALA A 110 -10.38 35.11 5.34
N LEU A 111 -9.54 34.37 4.62
CA LEU A 111 -9.53 34.30 3.15
C LEU A 111 -10.76 33.55 2.56
N THR A 112 -11.85 33.43 3.32
CA THR A 112 -13.03 32.62 3.01
C THR A 112 -14.08 33.38 2.22
N ASP A 113 -14.36 34.64 2.61
CA ASP A 113 -15.48 35.43 2.10
C ASP A 113 -15.04 36.74 1.41
N ALA A 114 -13.93 37.32 1.85
CA ALA A 114 -13.34 38.54 1.28
C ALA A 114 -11.84 38.62 1.61
N ILE A 115 -11.03 39.18 0.70
CA ILE A 115 -9.58 39.30 0.89
C ILE A 115 -9.22 40.76 1.14
N ALA A 116 -8.82 41.05 2.38
CA ALA A 116 -8.29 42.34 2.81
C ALA A 116 -6.87 42.14 3.36
N LEU A 117 -5.90 41.95 2.46
CA LEU A 117 -4.49 41.74 2.84
C LEU A 117 -3.84 43.05 3.27
N PHE A 118 -2.85 42.95 4.16
CA PHE A 118 -1.96 44.06 4.49
C PHE A 118 -0.72 44.07 3.56
N GLN A 119 -0.11 45.23 3.41
CA GLN A 119 1.08 45.45 2.56
C GLN A 119 2.32 44.77 3.16
N GLU A 120 2.39 44.75 4.48
CA GLU A 120 3.53 44.29 5.25
C GLU A 120 3.54 42.77 5.44
N ALA A 121 4.73 42.20 5.36
CA ALA A 121 5.04 40.86 5.83
C ALA A 121 6.27 40.90 6.75
N VAL A 122 6.43 39.90 7.61
CA VAL A 122 7.57 39.79 8.54
C VAL A 122 8.14 38.37 8.50
N PRO A 123 9.47 38.16 8.44
CA PRO A 123 10.04 36.82 8.55
C PRO A 123 9.79 36.26 9.95
N TRP A 124 9.23 35.05 10.05
CA TRP A 124 8.94 34.41 11.32
C TRP A 124 10.21 34.09 12.11
N GLN A 125 10.18 34.35 13.42
CA GLN A 125 11.26 34.04 14.35
C GLN A 125 10.69 33.64 15.71
N GLU A 126 11.17 32.52 16.27
CA GLU A 126 10.69 31.99 17.55
C GLU A 126 10.83 33.02 18.68
N GLY A 127 9.73 33.25 19.42
CA GLY A 127 9.67 34.17 20.55
C GLY A 127 9.96 35.64 20.24
N ALA A 128 10.04 36.04 18.96
CA ALA A 128 10.28 37.43 18.60
C ALA A 128 9.04 38.32 18.87
N GLU A 129 9.28 39.58 19.25
CA GLU A 129 8.22 40.57 19.48
C GLU A 129 8.35 41.77 18.53
N PRO A 130 8.17 41.61 17.20
CA PRO A 130 8.25 42.72 16.26
C PRO A 130 7.11 43.74 16.48
N SER A 131 7.47 45.02 16.54
CA SER A 131 6.51 46.12 16.43
C SER A 131 6.33 46.45 14.95
N LEU A 132 5.13 46.28 14.43
CA LEU A 132 4.78 46.45 13.02
C LEU A 132 3.40 47.08 12.90
N ASP A 133 3.34 48.26 12.29
CA ASP A 133 2.07 48.85 11.85
C ASP A 133 1.67 48.19 10.51
N LEU A 134 0.37 47.91 10.35
CA LEU A 134 -0.18 47.20 9.19
C LEU A 134 -1.10 48.13 8.39
N ASN A 135 -0.89 48.24 7.07
CA ASN A 135 -1.69 49.07 6.18
C ASN A 135 -2.38 48.18 5.14
N LEU A 136 -3.70 48.27 5.00
CA LEU A 136 -4.40 47.48 3.98
C LEU A 136 -3.83 47.80 2.58
N ALA A 137 -3.65 46.76 1.78
CA ALA A 137 -3.19 46.85 0.41
C ALA A 137 -4.22 47.54 -0.50
N ASP A 138 -3.77 48.00 -1.66
CA ASP A 138 -4.64 48.52 -2.71
C ASP A 138 -5.60 47.41 -3.17
N PRO A 139 -6.94 47.58 -3.09
CA PRO A 139 -7.89 46.58 -3.55
C PRO A 139 -7.73 46.18 -5.02
N ALA A 140 -7.10 47.03 -5.86
CA ALA A 140 -6.78 46.69 -7.25
C ALA A 140 -5.54 45.77 -7.41
N LYS A 141 -4.85 45.46 -6.31
CA LYS A 141 -3.65 44.59 -6.24
C LYS A 141 -3.82 43.40 -5.30
N THR A 142 -4.95 43.31 -4.59
CA THR A 142 -5.29 42.12 -3.80
C THR A 142 -5.97 41.08 -4.70
N PRO A 143 -5.73 39.77 -4.47
CA PRO A 143 -6.49 38.73 -5.15
C PRO A 143 -7.97 38.77 -4.79
N GLU A 144 -8.79 38.35 -5.75
CA GLU A 144 -10.16 37.92 -5.49
C GLU A 144 -10.16 36.53 -4.82
N PRO A 145 -11.14 36.22 -3.94
CA PRO A 145 -11.25 34.94 -3.20
C PRO A 145 -11.70 33.76 -4.08
N LEU A 146 -10.97 33.47 -5.16
CA LEU A 146 -11.19 32.26 -5.95
C LEU A 146 -10.93 31.01 -5.09
N LYS A 147 -11.70 29.94 -5.35
CA LYS A 147 -11.61 28.67 -4.61
C LYS A 147 -11.49 27.47 -5.53
N ILE A 148 -10.73 26.47 -5.11
CA ILE A 148 -10.69 25.12 -5.69
C ILE A 148 -12.04 24.47 -5.35
N GLN A 149 -12.91 24.37 -6.35
CA GLN A 149 -14.25 23.78 -6.25
C GLN A 149 -14.20 22.25 -6.38
N GLY A 150 -13.21 21.69 -7.08
CA GLY A 150 -13.00 20.25 -7.09
C GLY A 150 -11.81 19.75 -7.90
N LEU A 151 -11.49 18.46 -7.74
CA LEU A 151 -10.32 17.78 -8.28
C LEU A 151 -10.69 16.40 -8.85
N ILE A 152 -10.19 16.10 -10.06
CA ILE A 152 -10.30 14.81 -10.75
C ILE A 152 -8.89 14.30 -11.11
N PRO A 153 -8.20 13.58 -10.19
CA PRO A 153 -6.87 13.00 -10.42
C PRO A 153 -6.89 11.68 -11.20
N GLU A 154 -8.02 10.96 -11.17
CA GLU A 154 -8.25 9.73 -11.94
C GLU A 154 -9.58 9.84 -12.72
N PRO A 155 -9.58 10.45 -13.90
CA PRO A 155 -10.77 10.52 -14.74
C PRO A 155 -11.18 9.12 -15.22
N ALA A 156 -12.48 8.90 -15.44
CA ALA A 156 -12.95 7.77 -16.23
C ALA A 156 -12.67 7.98 -17.74
N LEU A 157 -12.91 6.95 -18.55
CA LEU A 157 -12.86 6.99 -20.03
C LEU A 157 -11.49 7.40 -20.63
N ASP A 158 -10.39 7.20 -19.90
CA ASP A 158 -9.05 7.65 -20.30
C ASP A 158 -8.96 9.17 -20.56
N GLY A 159 -9.79 9.96 -19.87
CA GLY A 159 -9.75 11.42 -19.93
C GLY A 159 -8.44 12.02 -19.39
N ASN A 160 -8.33 13.34 -19.51
CA ASN A 160 -7.29 14.09 -18.83
C ASN A 160 -7.71 14.39 -17.38
N GLN A 161 -6.72 14.60 -16.52
CA GLN A 161 -6.97 15.10 -15.16
C GLN A 161 -7.50 16.54 -15.24
N SER A 162 -8.43 16.90 -14.35
CA SER A 162 -8.92 18.27 -14.28
C SER A 162 -9.11 18.80 -12.86
N LEU A 163 -9.15 20.13 -12.76
CA LEU A 163 -9.42 20.88 -11.54
C LEU A 163 -10.49 21.93 -11.85
N LEU A 164 -11.42 22.13 -10.92
CA LEU A 164 -12.46 23.15 -11.03
C LEU A 164 -12.08 24.31 -10.11
N VAL A 165 -11.97 25.53 -10.64
CA VAL A 165 -11.86 26.78 -9.85
C VAL A 165 -13.20 27.50 -9.92
N CYS A 166 -13.73 27.97 -8.80
CA CYS A 166 -14.93 28.77 -8.76
C CYS A 166 -14.69 30.18 -8.20
N ASN A 167 -15.61 31.07 -8.54
CA ASN A 167 -15.56 32.49 -8.24
C ASN A 167 -16.79 32.88 -7.40
N PRO A 168 -16.64 33.10 -6.07
CA PRO A 168 -17.74 33.53 -5.21
C PRO A 168 -18.10 35.01 -5.37
N THR A 169 -17.32 35.79 -6.12
CA THR A 169 -17.49 37.25 -6.22
C THR A 169 -18.67 37.64 -7.12
N SER A 170 -19.08 38.91 -7.03
CA SER A 170 -20.11 39.50 -7.90
C SER A 170 -19.58 39.96 -9.26
N GLY A 171 -18.25 39.90 -9.50
CA GLY A 171 -17.58 40.26 -10.74
C GLY A 171 -17.05 39.05 -11.51
N ALA A 172 -16.62 39.27 -12.75
CA ALA A 172 -15.85 38.25 -13.48
C ALA A 172 -14.36 38.43 -13.17
N VAL A 173 -13.65 37.34 -12.90
CA VAL A 173 -12.24 37.34 -12.51
C VAL A 173 -11.37 36.82 -13.66
N SER A 174 -10.16 37.37 -13.84
CA SER A 174 -9.16 36.82 -14.76
C SER A 174 -8.52 35.59 -14.13
N ALA A 175 -8.67 34.42 -14.75
CA ALA A 175 -7.98 33.23 -14.27
C ALA A 175 -6.47 33.31 -14.57
N SER A 176 -6.05 34.10 -15.56
CA SER A 176 -4.65 34.26 -15.98
C SER A 176 -3.76 34.89 -14.89
N ASP A 177 -4.38 35.54 -13.90
CA ASP A 177 -3.72 36.18 -12.77
C ASP A 177 -3.37 35.14 -11.68
N TYR A 178 -3.71 33.87 -11.91
CA TYR A 178 -3.52 32.76 -10.99
C TYR A 178 -2.79 31.57 -11.64
N PHE A 179 -2.23 30.70 -10.81
CA PHE A 179 -1.68 29.42 -11.21
C PHE A 179 -1.93 28.37 -10.12
N ILE A 180 -1.90 27.10 -10.51
CA ILE A 180 -1.86 25.98 -9.57
C ILE A 180 -0.41 25.67 -9.24
N GLU A 181 -0.08 25.47 -7.96
CA GLU A 181 1.19 24.89 -7.52
C GLU A 181 0.92 23.61 -6.71
N LEU A 182 1.76 22.60 -6.90
CA LEU A 182 1.76 21.39 -6.08
C LEU A 182 2.98 21.37 -5.17
N ASN A 183 2.82 20.98 -3.91
CA ASN A 183 3.96 20.78 -3.02
C ASN A 183 4.74 19.52 -3.42
N ARG A 184 6.00 19.38 -2.98
CA ARG A 184 6.81 18.17 -3.24
C ARG A 184 7.55 17.71 -1.97
N PRO A 185 7.91 16.42 -1.86
CA PRO A 185 8.66 15.92 -0.70
C PRO A 185 9.91 16.78 -0.42
N GLY A 186 10.00 17.34 0.79
CA GLY A 186 11.08 18.24 1.21
C GLY A 186 10.99 19.69 0.72
N THR A 187 9.89 20.14 0.10
CA THR A 187 9.68 21.55 -0.26
C THR A 187 8.20 21.93 -0.44
N VAL A 188 7.83 23.11 0.06
CA VAL A 188 6.50 23.69 -0.14
C VAL A 188 6.24 24.17 -1.57
N HIS A 189 7.20 24.06 -2.50
CA HIS A 189 7.03 24.45 -3.90
C HIS A 189 7.23 23.27 -4.85
N GLY A 190 6.72 23.37 -6.08
CA GLY A 190 6.83 22.29 -7.04
C GLY A 190 6.28 22.63 -8.42
N PRO A 191 5.78 21.64 -9.18
CA PRO A 191 5.22 21.86 -10.50
C PRO A 191 4.08 22.88 -10.47
N ARG A 192 4.13 23.81 -11.45
CA ARG A 192 3.18 24.89 -11.62
C ARG A 192 2.39 24.70 -12.90
N PHE A 193 1.10 25.02 -12.87
CA PHE A 193 0.23 25.04 -14.04
C PHE A 193 -0.46 26.39 -14.15
N ASN A 194 -0.23 27.11 -15.25
CA ASN A 194 -0.83 28.43 -15.47
C ASN A 194 -2.32 28.29 -15.81
N LEU A 195 -3.16 29.04 -15.11
CA LEU A 195 -4.55 29.18 -15.48
C LEU A 195 -4.71 30.20 -16.61
N SER A 196 -5.86 30.18 -17.28
CA SER A 196 -6.16 31.13 -18.37
C SER A 196 -7.65 31.29 -18.59
N GLY A 197 -8.05 32.38 -19.26
CA GLY A 197 -9.46 32.72 -19.46
C GLY A 197 -10.03 33.56 -18.32
N SER A 198 -11.35 33.52 -18.15
CA SER A 198 -12.07 34.29 -17.13
C SER A 198 -13.18 33.46 -16.50
N ILE A 199 -13.34 33.61 -15.18
CA ILE A 199 -14.36 32.93 -14.39
C ILE A 199 -15.51 33.92 -14.14
N PRO A 200 -16.74 33.66 -14.63
CA PRO A 200 -17.86 34.58 -14.42
C PRO A 200 -18.27 34.65 -12.94
N ALA A 201 -18.98 35.72 -12.56
CA ALA A 201 -19.51 35.92 -11.21
C ALA A 201 -20.40 34.75 -10.77
N GLY A 202 -20.13 34.19 -9.58
CA GLY A 202 -20.82 32.99 -9.08
C GLY A 202 -20.64 31.74 -9.95
N GLY A 203 -19.62 31.72 -10.83
CA GLY A 203 -19.38 30.65 -11.80
C GLY A 203 -18.11 29.86 -11.52
N GLN A 204 -17.79 28.92 -12.42
CA GLN A 204 -16.61 28.08 -12.35
C GLN A 204 -15.92 27.91 -13.70
N LEU A 205 -14.64 27.56 -13.65
CA LEU A 205 -13.77 27.21 -14.76
C LEU A 205 -13.23 25.80 -14.51
N GLU A 206 -13.41 24.90 -15.47
CA GLU A 206 -12.69 23.62 -15.50
C GLU A 206 -11.33 23.80 -16.19
N VAL A 207 -10.29 23.27 -15.56
CA VAL A 207 -8.89 23.36 -15.95
C VAL A 207 -8.43 21.96 -16.31
N ASP A 208 -8.23 21.70 -17.60
CA ASP A 208 -7.67 20.46 -18.13
C ASP A 208 -6.12 20.51 -18.03
N PHE A 209 -5.51 19.56 -17.32
CA PHE A 209 -4.05 19.45 -17.16
C PHE A 209 -3.34 18.80 -18.37
N GLY A 210 -4.10 18.30 -19.33
CA GLY A 210 -3.62 17.59 -20.52
C GLY A 210 -3.30 16.12 -20.25
N SER A 211 -2.70 15.48 -21.26
CA SER A 211 -2.43 14.03 -21.27
C SER A 211 -1.22 13.58 -20.44
N THR A 212 -0.50 14.52 -19.81
CA THR A 212 0.62 14.21 -18.90
C THR A 212 0.12 14.37 -17.47
N PRO A 213 0.17 13.32 -16.62
CA PRO A 213 -0.30 13.42 -15.24
C PRO A 213 0.39 14.54 -14.48
N PHE A 214 -0.42 15.46 -13.96
CA PHE A 214 0.00 16.58 -13.11
C PHE A 214 -0.26 16.25 -11.64
N LEU A 215 -1.47 15.75 -11.34
CA LEU A 215 -1.90 15.25 -10.04
C LEU A 215 -1.51 13.78 -9.85
N ARG A 216 -1.30 13.37 -8.59
CA ARG A 216 -1.06 11.99 -8.17
C ARG A 216 -2.36 11.37 -7.61
N PRO A 217 -2.83 10.23 -8.15
CA PRO A 217 -3.99 9.50 -7.64
C PRO A 217 -3.95 9.20 -6.13
N ALA A 218 -2.76 8.89 -5.61
CA ALA A 218 -2.59 8.52 -4.21
C ALA A 218 -2.70 9.70 -3.22
N GLY A 219 -2.58 10.93 -3.71
CA GLY A 219 -2.65 12.15 -2.90
C GLY A 219 -1.68 13.26 -3.36
N ASP A 220 -2.10 14.51 -3.18
CA ASP A 220 -1.31 15.72 -3.40
C ASP A 220 -1.84 16.86 -2.49
N ALA A 221 -0.98 17.85 -2.24
CA ALA A 221 -1.40 19.17 -1.77
C ALA A 221 -1.41 20.14 -2.95
N VAL A 222 -2.57 20.73 -3.21
CA VAL A 222 -2.88 21.58 -4.36
C VAL A 222 -3.15 23.00 -3.88
N LYS A 223 -2.39 23.96 -4.39
CA LYS A 223 -2.54 25.39 -4.09
C LYS A 223 -3.11 26.13 -5.28
N LEU A 224 -4.03 27.05 -5.01
CA LEU A 224 -4.39 28.11 -5.93
C LEU A 224 -3.62 29.37 -5.53
N VAL A 225 -2.76 29.85 -6.42
CA VAL A 225 -1.79 30.92 -6.15
C VAL A 225 -2.04 32.10 -7.07
N TYR A 226 -2.22 33.28 -6.47
CA TYR A 226 -2.30 34.57 -7.15
C TYR A 226 -0.92 35.11 -7.48
N ARG A 227 -0.76 35.62 -8.70
CA ARG A 227 0.44 36.28 -9.19
C ARG A 227 0.48 37.71 -8.69
N ASN A 228 1.31 38.00 -7.69
CA ASN A 228 1.37 39.34 -7.14
C ASN A 228 1.99 40.32 -8.17
N PRO A 229 1.29 41.38 -8.60
CA PRO A 229 1.84 42.35 -9.55
C PRO A 229 2.90 43.27 -8.92
N GLY A 230 2.97 43.31 -7.58
CA GLY A 230 3.97 44.03 -6.82
C GLY A 230 3.93 45.57 -6.90
N GLY A 231 4.96 46.19 -6.33
CA GLY A 231 5.15 47.63 -6.24
C GLY A 231 4.27 48.31 -5.18
N PRO A 232 4.30 49.66 -5.08
CA PRO A 232 3.65 50.39 -3.99
C PRO A 232 2.18 50.01 -3.79
N GLY A 233 1.77 49.75 -2.55
CA GLY A 233 0.41 49.31 -2.22
C GLY A 233 0.12 47.82 -2.46
N ALA A 234 1.07 47.03 -2.96
CA ALA A 234 0.90 45.59 -3.09
C ALA A 234 0.96 44.88 -1.72
N PRO A 235 0.23 43.78 -1.54
CA PRO A 235 0.38 42.91 -0.38
C PRO A 235 1.74 42.19 -0.37
N ALA A 236 2.07 41.56 0.77
CA ALA A 236 3.05 40.49 0.85
C ALA A 236 4.50 40.81 0.41
N VAL A 237 4.93 42.08 0.41
CA VAL A 237 6.29 42.48 -0.01
C VAL A 237 6.64 41.95 -1.43
N ASP A 238 5.67 42.03 -2.34
CA ASP A 238 5.76 41.57 -3.73
C ASP A 238 5.78 40.03 -3.95
N ASP A 239 5.62 39.19 -2.92
CA ASP A 239 5.55 37.72 -3.06
C ASP A 239 4.17 37.23 -3.56
N ASP A 240 4.17 36.11 -4.30
CA ASP A 240 2.96 35.39 -4.77
C ASP A 240 2.12 34.89 -3.58
N ILE A 241 0.78 34.93 -3.71
CA ILE A 241 -0.15 34.67 -2.58
C ILE A 241 -0.97 33.41 -2.82
N VAL A 242 -0.87 32.44 -1.91
CA VAL A 242 -1.78 31.28 -1.90
C VAL A 242 -3.15 31.73 -1.35
N VAL A 243 -4.20 31.60 -2.15
CA VAL A 243 -5.58 32.06 -1.83
C VAL A 243 -6.53 30.92 -1.46
N ASP A 244 -6.18 29.69 -1.85
CA ASP A 244 -6.88 28.47 -1.47
C ASP A 244 -5.92 27.27 -1.54
N ARG A 245 -6.21 26.25 -0.75
CA ARG A 245 -5.39 25.04 -0.62
C ARG A 245 -6.27 23.82 -0.33
N VAL A 246 -6.00 22.71 -0.99
CA VAL A 246 -6.68 21.43 -0.78
C VAL A 246 -5.65 20.33 -0.68
N GLU A 247 -5.78 19.47 0.33
CA GLU A 247 -4.92 18.32 0.55
C GLU A 247 -5.77 17.07 0.56
N PHE A 248 -5.33 16.00 -0.10
CA PHE A 248 -6.09 14.77 -0.19
C PHE A 248 -5.18 13.54 -0.22
N ASN A 249 -5.65 12.43 0.36
CA ASN A 249 -4.85 11.22 0.58
C ASN A 249 -5.70 9.93 0.42
N ALA A 250 -5.16 8.94 -0.30
CA ALA A 250 -5.91 7.75 -0.74
C ALA A 250 -5.61 6.48 0.04
N THR A 251 -4.60 6.50 0.91
CA THR A 251 -4.09 5.27 1.51
C THR A 251 -4.69 5.02 2.89
N VAL A 252 -5.06 3.75 3.11
CA VAL A 252 -5.73 3.26 4.34
C VAL A 252 -4.89 3.48 5.61
N ASP A 253 -3.59 3.77 5.45
CA ASP A 253 -2.62 4.10 6.49
C ASP A 253 -1.83 5.41 6.20
N GLY A 254 -2.41 6.37 5.46
CA GLY A 254 -1.96 7.76 5.43
C GLY A 254 -0.62 8.11 4.74
N THR A 255 -0.14 7.32 3.78
CA THR A 255 1.19 7.43 3.16
C THR A 255 1.46 8.62 2.23
N LEU A 256 0.84 9.78 2.47
CA LEU A 256 1.57 11.05 2.38
C LEU A 256 2.54 11.11 3.57
N PHE A 257 3.55 10.23 3.58
CA PHE A 257 4.60 10.20 4.63
C PHE A 257 5.45 11.48 4.64
N TRP A 258 5.36 12.26 3.57
CA TRP A 258 5.59 13.69 3.62
C TRP A 258 4.18 14.30 3.73
N GLU A 259 3.82 14.85 4.89
CA GLU A 259 2.69 15.76 4.99
C GLU A 259 3.22 17.14 4.54
N PRO A 260 2.93 17.60 3.31
CA PRO A 260 2.99 19.05 3.05
C PRO A 260 2.08 19.82 4.02
N GLY A 261 1.09 19.12 4.57
CA GLY A 261 0.10 19.54 5.53
C GLY A 261 0.66 20.47 6.57
N ASN A 262 0.13 21.68 6.56
CA ASN A 262 -0.06 22.38 7.80
C ASN A 262 -1.13 21.57 8.57
N THR A 263 -0.88 21.08 9.78
CA THR A 263 -1.87 20.31 10.57
C THR A 263 -3.16 21.08 10.88
N LEU A 264 -3.17 22.38 10.56
CA LEU A 264 -4.35 23.24 10.54
C LEU A 264 -5.31 22.99 9.35
N LEU A 265 -4.87 22.33 8.27
CA LEU A 265 -5.71 21.89 7.16
C LEU A 265 -5.76 20.35 7.12
N GLU A 266 -6.85 19.77 7.63
CA GLU A 266 -7.08 18.33 7.65
C GLU A 266 -7.04 17.69 6.24
N ASP A 267 -6.61 16.43 6.15
CA ASP A 267 -6.58 15.62 4.91
C ASP A 267 -8.02 15.34 4.40
N ALA A 268 -8.34 15.80 3.19
CA ALA A 268 -9.60 15.48 2.52
C ALA A 268 -9.56 14.04 1.93
N PRO A 269 -10.71 13.36 1.75
CA PRO A 269 -10.73 12.01 1.19
C PRO A 269 -10.26 12.02 -0.27
N ALA A 270 -9.29 11.18 -0.65
CA ALA A 270 -8.90 11.11 -2.05
C ALA A 270 -10.00 10.54 -2.97
N PRO A 271 -10.21 11.15 -4.16
CA PRO A 271 -11.05 10.59 -5.20
C PRO A 271 -10.31 9.48 -5.96
N GLY A 272 -10.90 8.28 -5.98
CA GLY A 272 -10.48 7.21 -6.90
C GLY A 272 -11.02 7.39 -8.33
N PRO A 273 -10.86 6.39 -9.21
CA PRO A 273 -11.23 6.51 -10.61
C PRO A 273 -12.71 6.88 -10.83
N GLY A 274 -12.95 7.85 -11.72
CA GLY A 274 -14.27 8.37 -12.06
C GLY A 274 -14.97 9.12 -10.91
N ARG A 275 -14.22 9.53 -9.89
CA ARG A 275 -14.71 10.38 -8.80
C ARG A 275 -14.16 11.80 -8.94
N ILE A 276 -14.92 12.74 -8.39
CA ILE A 276 -14.45 14.09 -8.07
C ILE A 276 -14.38 14.23 -6.54
N LEU A 277 -13.34 14.89 -6.05
CA LEU A 277 -13.34 15.51 -4.73
C LEU A 277 -13.86 16.94 -4.92
N GLU A 278 -15.03 17.27 -4.39
CA GLU A 278 -15.69 18.57 -4.61
C GLU A 278 -16.10 19.25 -3.30
N ARG A 279 -16.15 20.59 -3.30
CA ARG A 279 -16.68 21.35 -2.16
C ARG A 279 -18.16 21.02 -1.94
N THR A 280 -18.52 20.76 -0.69
CA THR A 280 -19.86 20.39 -0.22
C THR A 280 -20.90 21.47 -0.50
N VAL A 281 -20.49 22.73 -0.37
CA VAL A 281 -21.25 23.94 -0.73
C VAL A 281 -20.39 24.75 -1.71
N PHE A 282 -21.00 25.21 -2.80
CA PHE A 282 -20.30 25.88 -3.90
C PHE A 282 -19.51 27.12 -3.43
N CYS A 283 -18.21 27.14 -3.72
CA CYS A 283 -17.21 28.13 -3.26
C CYS A 283 -17.13 28.39 -1.75
N ALA A 284 -17.84 27.64 -0.89
CA ALA A 284 -17.76 27.87 0.54
C ALA A 284 -16.48 27.25 1.09
N ASP A 285 -15.81 27.99 1.98
CA ASP A 285 -14.53 27.60 2.55
C ASP A 285 -14.52 27.91 4.04
N THR A 286 -14.17 26.91 4.85
CA THR A 286 -13.92 27.04 6.29
C THR A 286 -12.50 26.64 6.65
N ASN A 287 -11.65 26.38 5.65
CA ASN A 287 -10.30 25.83 5.76
C ASN A 287 -10.28 24.45 6.45
N ARG A 288 -11.15 23.51 6.02
CA ARG A 288 -11.25 22.17 6.63
C ARG A 288 -11.48 21.07 5.59
N ALA A 289 -10.99 19.84 5.87
CA ALA A 289 -11.35 18.65 5.09
C ALA A 289 -12.87 18.47 4.95
N SER A 290 -13.63 18.82 6.00
CA SER A 290 -15.10 18.76 6.02
C SER A 290 -15.78 19.64 4.97
N ASP A 291 -15.07 20.63 4.40
CA ASP A 291 -15.59 21.43 3.29
C ASP A 291 -15.73 20.59 2.02
N PHE A 292 -15.07 19.44 1.92
CA PHE A 292 -15.02 18.58 0.73
C PHE A 292 -15.75 17.24 0.92
N ARG A 293 -16.24 16.68 -0.20
CA ARG A 293 -16.82 15.34 -0.27
C ARG A 293 -16.49 14.66 -1.61
N LEU A 294 -16.56 13.34 -1.61
CA LEU A 294 -16.48 12.56 -2.83
C LEU A 294 -17.83 12.54 -3.56
N ALA A 295 -17.79 12.61 -4.89
CA ALA A 295 -18.92 12.38 -5.78
C ALA A 295 -18.50 11.64 -7.05
N VAL A 296 -19.48 11.25 -7.88
CA VAL A 296 -19.21 10.79 -9.25
C VAL A 296 -18.71 11.98 -10.08
N GLN A 297 -17.70 11.77 -10.91
CA GLN A 297 -17.21 12.78 -11.86
C GLN A 297 -18.37 13.34 -12.70
N PRO A 298 -18.52 14.68 -12.82
CA PRO A 298 -19.56 15.28 -13.64
C PRO A 298 -19.46 14.87 -15.11
N GLY A 299 -20.60 14.71 -15.78
CA GLY A 299 -20.66 14.44 -17.22
C GLY A 299 -20.46 12.98 -17.65
N LEU A 300 -20.19 12.05 -16.73
CA LEU A 300 -20.13 10.62 -17.07
C LEU A 300 -21.52 10.08 -17.50
N PRO A 301 -21.56 9.13 -18.46
CA PRO A 301 -22.77 8.36 -18.75
C PRO A 301 -23.14 7.44 -17.56
N PRO A 302 -24.34 6.81 -17.58
CA PRO A 302 -24.72 5.84 -16.56
C PRO A 302 -23.75 4.67 -16.51
N ASN A 303 -23.13 4.42 -15.36
CA ASN A 303 -22.21 3.30 -15.13
C ASN A 303 -22.95 1.96 -15.31
N GLU A 304 -22.61 1.20 -16.34
CA GLU A 304 -23.09 -0.18 -16.50
C GLU A 304 -22.31 -1.12 -15.57
N ALA A 305 -22.55 -2.43 -15.64
CA ALA A 305 -21.79 -3.39 -14.85
C ALA A 305 -20.69 -4.04 -15.72
N PRO A 306 -19.49 -4.31 -15.18
CA PRO A 306 -18.41 -4.92 -15.94
C PRO A 306 -18.84 -6.19 -16.69
N ALA A 307 -18.35 -6.41 -17.89
CA ALA A 307 -18.46 -7.71 -18.56
C ALA A 307 -17.30 -8.62 -18.09
N VAL A 308 -17.60 -9.87 -17.72
CA VAL A 308 -16.58 -10.87 -17.38
C VAL A 308 -16.95 -12.24 -17.95
N ALA A 309 -15.96 -12.97 -18.48
CA ALA A 309 -16.13 -14.32 -19.02
C ALA A 309 -14.93 -15.22 -18.71
N ILE A 310 -15.18 -16.37 -18.07
CA ILE A 310 -14.16 -17.37 -17.76
C ILE A 310 -13.80 -18.15 -19.03
N SER A 311 -12.53 -18.07 -19.42
CA SER A 311 -11.94 -18.70 -20.61
C SER A 311 -11.19 -20.00 -20.28
N SER A 312 -10.72 -20.16 -19.03
CA SER A 312 -10.15 -21.41 -18.52
C SER A 312 -10.63 -21.66 -17.07
N PRO A 313 -11.20 -22.83 -16.74
CA PRO A 313 -11.47 -23.97 -17.62
C PRO A 313 -12.62 -23.71 -18.59
N ALA A 314 -12.80 -24.59 -19.59
CA ALA A 314 -14.06 -24.71 -20.33
C ALA A 314 -15.15 -25.36 -19.45
N GLU A 315 -16.43 -25.21 -19.82
CA GLU A 315 -17.55 -25.82 -19.09
C GLU A 315 -17.41 -27.35 -19.02
N GLY A 316 -17.49 -27.92 -17.82
CA GLY A 316 -17.35 -29.36 -17.59
C GLY A 316 -15.96 -29.91 -17.93
N ALA A 317 -14.93 -29.07 -18.08
CA ALA A 317 -13.58 -29.56 -18.33
C ALA A 317 -13.01 -30.33 -17.12
N THR A 318 -12.03 -31.19 -17.40
CA THR A 318 -11.33 -31.97 -16.39
C THR A 318 -10.00 -31.32 -16.05
N VAL A 319 -9.78 -31.05 -14.76
CA VAL A 319 -8.55 -30.49 -14.19
C VAL A 319 -7.82 -31.61 -13.43
N PRO A 320 -6.51 -31.82 -13.65
CA PRO A 320 -5.76 -32.88 -12.97
C PRO A 320 -5.51 -32.55 -11.49
N ALA A 321 -5.85 -33.48 -10.59
CA ALA A 321 -5.55 -33.38 -9.16
C ALA A 321 -4.04 -33.31 -8.89
N GLY A 322 -3.65 -32.58 -7.83
CA GLY A 322 -2.27 -32.51 -7.37
C GLY A 322 -1.30 -31.71 -8.26
N GLN A 323 -1.80 -30.98 -9.26
CA GLN A 323 -1.00 -30.13 -10.14
C GLN A 323 -1.31 -28.63 -9.93
N LEU A 324 -0.50 -27.75 -10.51
CA LEU A 324 -0.82 -26.34 -10.63
C LEU A 324 -1.71 -26.13 -11.86
N PHE A 325 -2.86 -25.48 -11.69
CA PHE A 325 -3.78 -25.14 -12.77
C PHE A 325 -4.01 -23.64 -12.83
N THR A 326 -4.08 -23.06 -14.03
CA THR A 326 -4.32 -21.63 -14.21
C THR A 326 -5.76 -21.37 -14.67
N PHE A 327 -6.53 -20.72 -13.80
CA PHE A 327 -7.79 -20.09 -14.17
C PHE A 327 -7.51 -18.83 -14.97
N ALA A 328 -8.33 -18.56 -15.99
CA ALA A 328 -8.21 -17.37 -16.82
C ALA A 328 -9.60 -16.83 -17.21
N TRP A 329 -9.69 -15.52 -17.36
CA TRP A 329 -10.91 -14.81 -17.77
C TRP A 329 -10.56 -13.57 -18.59
N THR A 330 -11.55 -13.10 -19.35
CA THR A 330 -11.53 -11.76 -19.96
C THR A 330 -12.49 -10.87 -19.18
N MET A 331 -12.15 -9.59 -19.04
CA MET A 331 -13.04 -8.58 -18.49
C MET A 331 -12.90 -7.24 -19.22
N SER A 332 -13.97 -6.46 -19.24
CA SER A 332 -14.06 -5.12 -19.82
C SER A 332 -15.17 -4.33 -19.14
N ASP A 333 -15.12 -3.02 -19.27
CA ASP A 333 -16.08 -2.09 -18.68
C ASP A 333 -16.30 -0.91 -19.66
N ASP A 334 -17.39 -0.15 -19.51
CA ASP A 334 -17.71 0.96 -20.40
C ASP A 334 -17.01 2.28 -20.01
N LEU A 335 -16.67 2.44 -18.72
CA LEU A 335 -16.04 3.63 -18.16
C LEU A 335 -14.57 3.42 -17.79
N PHE A 336 -14.17 2.19 -17.43
CA PHE A 336 -12.87 1.91 -16.81
C PHE A 336 -12.02 0.90 -17.58
N ARG A 337 -10.70 1.04 -17.45
CA ARG A 337 -9.78 0.04 -17.97
C ARG A 337 -9.80 -1.22 -17.12
N ALA A 338 -9.49 -2.36 -17.74
CA ALA A 338 -9.46 -3.65 -17.06
C ALA A 338 -8.50 -3.67 -15.85
N ASP A 339 -7.40 -2.91 -15.88
CA ASP A 339 -6.45 -2.79 -14.76
C ASP A 339 -6.99 -1.98 -13.56
N GLN A 340 -8.04 -1.18 -13.76
CA GLN A 340 -8.76 -0.47 -12.70
C GLN A 340 -9.90 -1.30 -12.07
N LEU A 341 -10.29 -2.43 -12.69
CA LEU A 341 -11.35 -3.29 -12.17
C LEU A 341 -10.85 -4.17 -11.03
N ARG A 342 -11.65 -4.29 -9.97
CA ARG A 342 -11.33 -5.10 -8.78
C ARG A 342 -11.93 -6.49 -8.90
N VAL A 343 -11.11 -7.51 -8.66
CA VAL A 343 -11.46 -8.91 -8.92
C VAL A 343 -11.31 -9.79 -7.68
N TRP A 344 -12.30 -10.63 -7.43
CA TRP A 344 -12.26 -11.72 -6.45
C TRP A 344 -12.44 -13.04 -7.20
N VAL A 345 -11.73 -14.08 -6.74
CA VAL A 345 -11.85 -15.42 -7.31
C VAL A 345 -11.98 -16.44 -6.20
N ASN A 346 -13.03 -17.23 -6.26
CA ASN A 346 -13.33 -18.28 -5.30
C ASN A 346 -13.49 -19.61 -6.04
N VAL A 347 -12.94 -20.70 -5.47
CA VAL A 347 -13.10 -22.06 -6.00
C VAL A 347 -13.76 -22.95 -4.96
N THR A 348 -14.90 -23.55 -5.31
CA THR A 348 -15.65 -24.47 -4.46
C THR A 348 -15.54 -25.89 -4.99
N TYR A 349 -15.12 -26.83 -4.14
CA TYR A 349 -14.93 -28.23 -4.47
C TYR A 349 -15.20 -29.10 -3.24
N ALA A 350 -15.81 -30.28 -3.42
CA ALA A 350 -16.11 -31.23 -2.34
C ALA A 350 -16.77 -30.61 -1.08
N GLY A 351 -17.63 -29.60 -1.26
CA GLY A 351 -18.31 -28.90 -0.15
C GLY A 351 -17.45 -27.88 0.61
N THR A 352 -16.22 -27.63 0.19
CA THR A 352 -15.30 -26.60 0.73
C THR A 352 -15.12 -25.48 -0.29
N SER A 353 -14.88 -24.24 0.16
CA SER A 353 -14.51 -23.11 -0.71
C SER A 353 -13.14 -22.55 -0.31
N ALA A 354 -12.35 -22.16 -1.31
CA ALA A 354 -11.05 -21.53 -1.15
C ALA A 354 -11.01 -20.20 -1.92
N VAL A 355 -10.54 -19.14 -1.25
CA VAL A 355 -10.30 -17.83 -1.86
C VAL A 355 -8.96 -17.89 -2.59
N LEU A 356 -8.97 -17.58 -3.89
CA LEU A 356 -7.78 -17.50 -4.74
C LEU A 356 -7.32 -16.06 -4.98
N LEU A 357 -8.28 -15.12 -5.06
CA LEU A 357 -8.03 -13.68 -5.12
C LEU A 357 -9.04 -12.95 -4.24
N ALA A 358 -8.53 -11.98 -3.47
CA ALA A 358 -9.31 -11.21 -2.50
C ALA A 358 -9.29 -9.71 -2.85
N GLY A 359 -9.95 -9.34 -3.95
CA GLY A 359 -10.16 -7.94 -4.33
C GLY A 359 -8.92 -7.25 -4.89
N SER A 360 -8.22 -7.92 -5.81
CA SER A 360 -7.02 -7.38 -6.48
C SER A 360 -7.38 -6.60 -7.75
N LEU A 361 -6.62 -5.56 -8.07
CA LEU A 361 -6.82 -4.73 -9.28
C LEU A 361 -6.20 -5.39 -10.52
N GLY A 362 -6.98 -5.53 -11.59
CA GLY A 362 -6.50 -5.94 -12.91
C GLY A 362 -6.14 -7.41 -13.20
N PRO A 363 -6.27 -8.42 -12.32
CA PRO A 363 -5.86 -9.77 -12.70
C PRO A 363 -6.85 -10.36 -13.72
N THR A 364 -6.31 -11.03 -14.73
CA THR A 364 -7.05 -11.80 -15.76
C THR A 364 -6.78 -13.30 -15.68
N SER A 365 -5.93 -13.73 -14.73
CA SER A 365 -5.65 -15.13 -14.43
C SER A 365 -5.16 -15.32 -13.00
N ILE A 366 -5.29 -16.54 -12.47
CA ILE A 366 -4.68 -16.95 -11.20
C ILE A 366 -4.29 -18.43 -11.25
N SER A 367 -3.13 -18.75 -10.68
CA SER A 367 -2.65 -20.13 -10.52
C SER A 367 -3.14 -20.72 -9.20
N TRP A 368 -3.67 -21.93 -9.24
CA TRP A 368 -4.23 -22.67 -8.12
C TRP A 368 -3.54 -24.02 -7.98
N ALA A 369 -3.11 -24.35 -6.76
CA ALA A 369 -2.63 -25.69 -6.41
C ALA A 369 -3.84 -26.62 -6.22
N VAL A 370 -4.13 -27.44 -7.23
CA VAL A 370 -5.29 -28.32 -7.26
C VAL A 370 -5.14 -29.40 -6.17
N PRO A 371 -6.09 -29.54 -5.23
CA PRO A 371 -6.04 -30.57 -4.20
C PRO A 371 -5.95 -31.99 -4.79
N ASN A 372 -5.28 -32.89 -4.08
CA ASN A 372 -5.11 -34.27 -4.51
C ASN A 372 -6.35 -35.14 -4.17
N LEU A 373 -7.47 -34.90 -4.86
CA LEU A 373 -8.76 -35.59 -4.66
C LEU A 373 -9.58 -35.64 -5.96
N ASP A 374 -10.60 -36.50 -6.01
CA ASP A 374 -11.62 -36.48 -7.08
C ASP A 374 -12.83 -35.64 -6.63
N ALA A 375 -13.28 -34.69 -7.45
CA ALA A 375 -14.47 -33.88 -7.17
C ALA A 375 -15.21 -33.46 -8.43
N ARG A 376 -16.50 -33.81 -8.50
CA ARG A 376 -17.40 -33.39 -9.58
C ARG A 376 -18.26 -32.21 -9.16
N GLY A 377 -18.64 -31.38 -10.13
CA GLY A 377 -19.40 -30.16 -9.85
C GLY A 377 -18.58 -29.13 -9.06
N SER A 378 -17.26 -29.13 -9.28
CA SER A 378 -16.41 -28.06 -8.76
C SER A 378 -16.75 -26.78 -9.51
N LEU A 379 -16.72 -25.65 -8.82
CA LEU A 379 -17.15 -24.36 -9.32
C LEU A 379 -16.03 -23.35 -9.12
N VAL A 380 -15.68 -22.61 -10.17
CA VAL A 380 -14.93 -21.35 -10.02
C VAL A 380 -15.88 -20.19 -10.27
N THR A 381 -15.82 -19.20 -9.38
CA THR A 381 -16.54 -17.93 -9.49
C THR A 381 -15.51 -16.81 -9.58
N VAL A 382 -15.70 -15.91 -10.54
CA VAL A 382 -14.92 -14.68 -10.72
C VAL A 382 -15.89 -13.52 -10.59
N ASP A 383 -15.74 -12.75 -9.52
CA ASP A 383 -16.53 -11.54 -9.25
C ASP A 383 -15.69 -10.31 -9.64
N VAL A 384 -16.25 -9.42 -10.44
CA VAL A 384 -15.60 -8.18 -10.92
C VAL A 384 -16.46 -6.99 -10.51
N VAL A 385 -15.82 -5.96 -9.96
CA VAL A 385 -16.45 -4.71 -9.50
C VAL A 385 -15.67 -3.52 -10.05
N ASP A 386 -16.38 -2.54 -10.61
CA ASP A 386 -15.78 -1.29 -11.10
C ASP A 386 -15.49 -0.28 -9.94
N PRO A 387 -14.71 0.78 -10.20
CA PRO A 387 -14.46 1.86 -9.23
C PRO A 387 -15.70 2.63 -8.73
N LEU A 388 -16.82 2.64 -9.46
CA LEU A 388 -18.04 3.32 -9.04
C LEU A 388 -18.96 2.43 -8.16
N GLY A 389 -18.83 1.10 -8.27
CA GLY A 389 -19.40 0.08 -7.40
C GLY A 389 -20.34 -0.94 -8.07
N ALA A 390 -20.57 -0.88 -9.40
CA ALA A 390 -21.35 -1.91 -10.09
C ALA A 390 -20.52 -3.17 -10.32
N ARG A 391 -21.20 -4.29 -10.58
CA ARG A 391 -20.61 -5.62 -10.41
C ARG A 391 -21.24 -6.69 -11.28
N THR A 392 -20.41 -7.64 -11.68
CA THR A 392 -20.82 -8.86 -12.39
C THR A 392 -20.04 -10.07 -11.89
N SER A 393 -20.68 -11.23 -11.90
CA SER A 393 -20.08 -12.51 -11.56
C SER A 393 -20.10 -13.42 -12.79
N ALA A 394 -18.95 -14.03 -13.11
CA ALA A 394 -18.87 -15.18 -14.00
C ALA A 394 -18.69 -16.45 -13.19
N LEU A 395 -19.29 -17.56 -13.63
CA LEU A 395 -19.15 -18.87 -13.02
C LEU A 395 -18.89 -19.95 -14.06
N ARG A 396 -18.14 -20.99 -13.70
CA ARG A 396 -17.80 -22.12 -14.59
C ARG A 396 -17.72 -23.41 -13.79
N THR A 397 -18.45 -24.45 -14.21
CA THR A 397 -18.32 -25.77 -13.57
C THR A 397 -17.21 -26.58 -14.22
N PHE A 398 -16.53 -27.40 -13.42
CA PHE A 398 -15.47 -28.30 -13.85
C PHE A 398 -15.39 -29.54 -12.95
N HIS A 399 -14.53 -30.48 -13.33
CA HIS A 399 -14.26 -31.69 -12.58
C HIS A 399 -12.77 -31.74 -12.18
N ILE A 400 -12.47 -31.96 -10.91
CA ILE A 400 -11.13 -32.37 -10.50
C ILE A 400 -11.08 -33.88 -10.69
N ALA A 401 -10.27 -34.36 -11.65
CA ALA A 401 -10.01 -35.78 -11.77
C ALA A 401 -8.95 -36.19 -10.76
N GLY A 402 -9.34 -37.08 -9.84
CA GLY A 402 -8.41 -37.70 -8.91
C GLY A 402 -7.28 -38.45 -9.64
N PRO A 403 -6.15 -38.72 -8.97
CA PRO A 403 -5.09 -39.54 -9.54
C PRO A 403 -5.65 -40.92 -9.89
N ASP A 404 -5.45 -41.36 -11.13
CA ASP A 404 -5.92 -42.68 -11.58
C ASP A 404 -5.31 -43.77 -10.67
N PRO A 405 -6.13 -44.54 -9.93
CA PRO A 405 -5.64 -45.56 -9.01
C PRO A 405 -4.92 -46.72 -9.73
N PHE A 406 -4.96 -46.79 -11.06
CA PHE A 406 -4.25 -47.76 -11.89
C PHE A 406 -3.04 -47.17 -12.63
N ALA A 407 -2.83 -45.85 -12.61
CA ALA A 407 -1.66 -45.21 -13.23
C ALA A 407 -0.38 -45.60 -12.48
N GLY A 408 0.42 -46.47 -13.11
CA GLY A 408 1.61 -47.10 -12.52
C GLY A 408 1.45 -48.59 -12.24
N TYR A 409 0.22 -49.10 -12.06
CA TYR A 409 -0.04 -50.53 -11.89
C TYR A 409 0.10 -51.34 -13.18
N GLY A 410 0.07 -50.70 -14.35
CA GLY A 410 0.27 -51.37 -15.65
C GLY A 410 1.56 -52.19 -15.73
N LEU A 411 2.67 -51.69 -15.18
CA LEU A 411 3.93 -52.46 -15.09
C LEU A 411 3.81 -53.65 -14.15
N TYR A 412 3.24 -53.46 -12.95
CA TYR A 412 3.06 -54.54 -11.98
C TYR A 412 2.15 -55.65 -12.53
N VAL A 413 1.05 -55.30 -13.19
CA VAL A 413 0.14 -56.25 -13.86
C VAL A 413 0.86 -56.97 -15.01
N ALA A 414 1.65 -56.26 -15.83
CA ALA A 414 2.44 -56.89 -16.90
C ALA A 414 3.47 -57.88 -16.35
N PHE A 415 4.20 -57.52 -15.28
CA PHE A 415 5.12 -58.44 -14.60
C PHE A 415 4.40 -59.66 -14.01
N LEU A 416 3.20 -59.48 -13.45
CA LEU A 416 2.39 -60.57 -12.92
C LEU A 416 1.93 -61.55 -14.03
N VAL A 417 1.48 -61.02 -15.17
CA VAL A 417 1.12 -61.82 -16.35
C VAL A 417 2.33 -62.59 -16.89
N ILE A 418 3.49 -61.94 -17.02
CA ILE A 418 4.74 -62.60 -17.46
C ILE A 418 5.14 -63.70 -16.47
N ALA A 419 5.08 -63.43 -15.16
CA ALA A 419 5.42 -64.42 -14.13
C ALA A 419 4.48 -65.64 -14.16
N VAL A 420 3.17 -65.44 -14.37
CA VAL A 420 2.19 -66.52 -14.53
C VAL A 420 2.45 -67.34 -15.80
N LEU A 421 2.76 -66.69 -16.93
CA LEU A 421 3.11 -67.38 -18.18
C LEU A 421 4.39 -68.21 -18.03
N VAL A 422 5.45 -67.65 -17.42
CA VAL A 422 6.70 -68.37 -17.13
C VAL A 422 6.44 -69.54 -16.19
N ALA A 423 5.62 -69.36 -15.14
CA ALA A 423 5.25 -70.44 -14.23
C ALA A 423 4.50 -71.58 -14.96
N PHE A 424 3.60 -71.25 -15.89
CA PHE A 424 2.91 -72.24 -16.73
C PHE A 424 3.87 -73.01 -17.65
N VAL A 425 4.82 -72.32 -18.29
CA VAL A 425 5.85 -72.95 -19.14
C VAL A 425 6.76 -73.86 -18.30
N VAL A 426 7.24 -73.40 -17.15
CA VAL A 426 8.07 -74.19 -16.24
C VAL A 426 7.32 -75.40 -15.67
N TRP A 427 6.03 -75.25 -15.34
CA TRP A 427 5.18 -76.35 -14.89
C TRP A 427 4.93 -77.37 -15.99
N GLY A 428 4.62 -76.93 -17.21
CA GLY A 428 4.49 -77.79 -18.39
C GLY A 428 5.77 -78.56 -18.68
N TYR A 429 6.93 -77.89 -18.66
CA TYR A 429 8.24 -78.50 -18.86
C TYR A 429 8.57 -79.53 -17.77
N ARG A 430 8.36 -79.19 -16.48
CA ARG A 430 8.55 -80.11 -15.35
C ARG A 430 7.58 -81.29 -15.34
N ARG A 431 6.40 -81.15 -15.95
CA ARG A 431 5.44 -82.25 -16.13
C ARG A 431 5.86 -83.18 -17.27
N ALA A 432 6.34 -82.61 -18.38
CA ALA A 432 6.91 -83.38 -19.49
C ALA A 432 8.17 -84.17 -19.07
N SER A 433 9.08 -83.54 -18.33
CA SER A 433 10.34 -84.17 -17.90
C SER A 433 10.17 -85.28 -16.85
N ARG A 434 8.99 -85.43 -16.22
CA ARG A 434 8.67 -86.53 -15.30
C ARG A 434 8.12 -87.78 -16.00
N LEU A 435 7.90 -87.74 -17.32
CA LEU A 435 7.44 -88.88 -18.12
C LEU A 435 8.60 -89.64 -18.79
N THR A 436 9.85 -89.25 -18.54
CA THR A 436 11.05 -89.82 -19.17
C THR A 436 12.14 -90.10 -18.13
N GLU A 437 12.09 -91.26 -17.48
CA GLU A 437 13.18 -91.77 -16.62
C GLU A 437 13.46 -93.26 -16.91
N PRO A 438 14.65 -93.63 -17.41
CA PRO A 438 15.06 -95.02 -17.66
C PRO A 438 15.75 -95.67 -16.43
N PRO A 439 15.86 -97.02 -16.36
CA PRO A 439 16.13 -97.74 -15.11
C PRO A 439 17.61 -97.82 -14.65
N ARG A 440 17.79 -98.04 -13.33
CA ARG A 440 19.07 -98.15 -12.60
C ARG A 440 19.89 -99.42 -12.93
N ARG A 441 21.21 -99.38 -12.65
CA ARG A 441 22.16 -100.52 -12.72
C ARG A 441 22.66 -100.97 -11.32
N PRO A 442 23.11 -102.23 -11.12
CA PRO A 442 23.47 -102.80 -9.80
C PRO A 442 24.95 -102.61 -9.37
N PRO A 443 25.33 -102.98 -8.13
CA PRO A 443 26.64 -102.69 -7.51
C PRO A 443 27.71 -103.80 -7.64
N ALA A 444 28.96 -103.49 -7.26
CA ALA A 444 30.09 -104.44 -7.15
C ALA A 444 31.03 -104.11 -5.94
N THR A 445 31.95 -105.01 -5.60
CA THR A 445 32.54 -105.25 -4.25
C THR A 445 34.05 -104.95 -4.07
N SER A 446 34.52 -104.83 -2.80
CA SER A 446 35.90 -104.53 -2.28
C SER A 446 36.84 -105.79 -2.22
N PRO A 447 38.01 -105.94 -1.48
CA PRO A 447 38.56 -105.27 -0.26
C PRO A 447 40.03 -104.65 -0.19
N PRO A 448 41.16 -105.23 0.33
CA PRO A 448 42.02 -104.53 1.36
C PRO A 448 43.59 -104.59 1.15
N PRO A 449 44.52 -104.41 2.14
CA PRO A 449 44.77 -103.34 3.18
C PRO A 449 46.27 -102.86 3.30
N ALA A 450 46.60 -101.84 4.15
CA ALA A 450 47.86 -101.66 4.97
C ALA A 450 48.07 -100.21 5.58
N PRO A 451 48.98 -99.97 6.59
CA PRO A 451 48.79 -98.96 7.70
C PRO A 451 50.02 -98.00 7.94
N PRO A 452 50.26 -97.31 9.11
CA PRO A 452 49.43 -96.56 10.12
C PRO A 452 49.95 -95.13 10.58
N GLU A 453 49.08 -94.34 11.27
CA GLU A 453 49.33 -93.35 12.38
C GLU A 453 50.27 -92.09 12.23
N PRO A 454 50.32 -91.10 13.18
CA PRO A 454 49.29 -90.15 13.69
C PRO A 454 49.86 -88.68 13.80
N PRO A 455 49.47 -87.79 14.75
CA PRO A 455 48.18 -87.10 15.05
C PRO A 455 48.21 -85.57 14.80
N ALA A 456 47.07 -84.85 14.91
CA ALA A 456 46.93 -83.53 15.59
C ALA A 456 45.57 -82.81 15.32
N ASP A 457 44.72 -82.78 16.36
CA ASP A 457 44.10 -81.60 17.00
C ASP A 457 43.12 -80.58 16.33
N THR A 458 42.04 -80.35 17.10
CA THR A 458 41.19 -79.15 17.37
C THR A 458 40.48 -78.24 16.33
N THR A 459 39.17 -78.03 16.61
CA THR A 459 38.35 -76.78 16.46
C THR A 459 37.98 -76.25 15.05
N ALA A 460 36.87 -75.51 14.83
CA ALA A 460 35.74 -75.09 15.70
C ALA A 460 34.45 -74.77 14.91
N THR A 461 33.38 -74.55 15.68
CA THR A 461 32.01 -74.08 15.39
C THR A 461 31.86 -72.71 14.71
N ASP A 462 30.67 -72.50 14.13
CA ASP A 462 29.82 -71.28 14.09
C ASP A 462 30.44 -69.87 13.88
N LYS A 463 29.85 -69.10 12.96
CA LYS A 463 28.94 -67.97 13.29
C LYS A 463 28.43 -67.20 12.07
N ALA A 464 27.28 -66.53 12.26
CA ALA A 464 26.84 -65.44 11.39
C ALA A 464 27.46 -64.11 11.86
N GLU A 465 27.96 -63.29 10.95
CA GLU A 465 28.56 -61.99 11.27
C GLU A 465 28.40 -60.99 10.12
N GLY A 466 28.37 -59.68 10.43
CA GLY A 466 28.34 -58.60 9.42
C GLY A 466 27.08 -57.72 9.37
N LYS A 467 26.19 -57.70 10.39
CA LYS A 467 25.05 -56.76 10.42
C LYS A 467 24.92 -55.96 11.71
N LYS A 468 24.78 -54.64 11.58
CA LYS A 468 24.55 -53.67 12.66
C LYS A 468 23.12 -53.09 12.61
N PRO A 469 22.42 -52.92 13.74
CA PRO A 469 21.13 -52.24 13.76
C PRO A 469 21.30 -50.72 13.58
N CYS A 470 20.43 -50.10 12.78
CA CYS A 470 20.35 -48.65 12.69
C CYS A 470 19.77 -48.05 13.98
N PRO A 471 20.49 -47.17 14.70
CA PRO A 471 20.01 -46.63 15.98
C PRO A 471 18.78 -45.72 15.83
N ARG A 472 18.47 -45.22 14.62
CA ARG A 472 17.31 -44.36 14.35
C ARG A 472 16.01 -45.13 14.07
N CYS A 473 16.08 -46.35 13.53
CA CYS A 473 14.89 -47.09 13.06
C CYS A 473 14.92 -48.61 13.30
N GLY A 474 15.93 -49.15 13.98
CA GLY A 474 16.04 -50.58 14.30
C GLY A 474 16.39 -51.52 13.14
N THR A 475 16.34 -51.05 11.89
CA THR A 475 16.64 -51.85 10.70
C THR A 475 18.07 -52.41 10.73
N SER A 476 18.24 -53.73 10.57
CA SER A 476 19.55 -54.37 10.45
C SER A 476 20.19 -54.08 9.08
N VAL A 477 21.25 -53.27 9.08
CA VAL A 477 22.05 -52.86 7.92
C VAL A 477 23.35 -53.66 7.90
N ASP A 478 24.03 -53.80 6.76
CA ASP A 478 25.35 -54.42 6.72
C ASP A 478 26.38 -53.56 7.48
N GLU A 479 27.36 -54.18 8.13
CA GLU A 479 28.38 -53.43 8.88
C GLU A 479 29.23 -52.52 8.00
N ARG A 480 29.35 -52.85 6.71
CA ARG A 480 30.07 -52.07 5.70
C ARG A 480 29.31 -50.82 5.23
N ASP A 481 27.99 -50.78 5.43
CA ASP A 481 27.16 -49.65 4.97
C ASP A 481 27.34 -48.43 5.86
N TRP A 482 27.76 -47.31 5.28
CA TRP A 482 27.93 -46.02 5.98
C TRP A 482 26.65 -45.19 6.02
N VAL A 483 25.59 -45.59 5.31
CA VAL A 483 24.23 -45.01 5.37
C VAL A 483 23.18 -46.12 5.51
N CYS A 484 22.21 -45.95 6.41
CA CYS A 484 21.04 -46.83 6.47
C CYS A 484 20.12 -46.56 5.27
N PHE A 485 19.95 -47.56 4.38
CA PHE A 485 19.12 -47.46 3.17
C PHE A 485 17.66 -47.06 3.44
N PHE A 486 17.13 -47.37 4.63
CA PHE A 486 15.72 -47.15 4.97
C PHE A 486 15.41 -45.73 5.48
N CYS A 487 16.34 -45.08 6.19
CA CYS A 487 16.08 -43.80 6.86
C CYS A 487 17.18 -42.73 6.69
N GLY A 488 18.21 -43.01 5.87
CA GLY A 488 19.28 -42.07 5.57
C GLY A 488 20.25 -41.78 6.72
N PHE A 489 20.13 -42.47 7.86
CA PHE A 489 21.04 -42.28 9.01
C PHE A 489 22.48 -42.69 8.65
N ARG A 490 23.44 -41.78 8.86
CA ARG A 490 24.87 -42.03 8.59
C ARG A 490 25.57 -42.57 9.83
N PHE A 491 26.35 -43.64 9.67
CA PHE A 491 27.11 -44.24 10.77
C PHE A 491 28.47 -43.53 10.96
N PRO A 492 28.98 -43.37 12.20
CA PRO A 492 30.31 -42.81 12.43
C PRO A 492 31.40 -43.81 12.04
N GLY A 493 32.09 -43.55 10.93
CA GLY A 493 33.15 -44.39 10.36
C GLY A 493 33.50 -43.88 8.95
N PRO A 494 34.75 -43.94 8.50
CA PRO A 494 35.24 -43.01 7.47
C PRO A 494 34.78 -43.38 6.05
N PRO A 495 34.40 -42.37 5.23
CA PRO A 495 34.39 -42.49 3.78
C PRO A 495 35.80 -42.25 3.23
N THR A 496 36.37 -43.25 2.55
CA THR A 496 37.55 -43.18 1.67
C THR A 496 37.35 -44.14 0.52
#